data_AF-A0A956KI86-F1
#
_entry.id   AF-A0A956KI86-F1
#
_cell.length_a   1.000
_cell.length_b   1.000
_cell.length_c   1.000
_cell.angle_alpha   90.00
_cell.angle_beta   90.00
_cell.angle_gamma   90.00
#
_symmetry.space_group_name_H-M   'P 1'
#
loop_
_entity.id
_entity.type
_entity.pdbx_description
1 polymer ?
#
loop_
_entity_poly.entity_id
_entity_poly.type
_entity_poly.pdbx_seq_one_letter_code
_entity_poly.pdbx_strand_id
1 'polypeptide(L)'
;HVDPQRDNADLALKARVAAPLDRASSVRIPLADTVLYELHVKGFTKLHPGVPEALRGTYAGLAHPAVIDYLQRLGVTTLSLLPVHYRLSESHLRPLGLVNYWGYNTLGFFCPDPRLSSTPDDPTATRHEFRAMVEALHAAGFEVVLDVVYNHTAEAGDDGPLLSFRGLDNALYYRLSRENKAHTENWSGCGNTLDVYHPRVTQLVLDSLRHWVGEYGVDGFRFDLAPVLGRTDRGFDPHSPFFMALSQDPLLARAKLIAEPWDIGPGGYQLGRFPGRFLEWNDRYRDDLRRFWLRRDLGRGDLARRLTGTAELFNHDGRVPGASVNFITAHDGFTLADVVSYQQRHNYANGEHNRDGHHANYSCNCGVEGPSEEPQVRLMRARLERAMLTTLLISQGTPMLLAGDEFGNSQGGNNNAYC
;
A
#
# COMPACT_ATOMS: atom_id res chain seq x y z
N HIS A 1 -23.40 21.53 2.45
CA HIS A 1 -23.78 22.81 1.82
C HIS A 1 -23.03 23.93 2.51
N VAL A 2 -22.04 24.52 1.83
CA VAL A 2 -21.37 25.75 2.26
C VAL A 2 -22.05 26.87 1.48
N ASP A 3 -22.62 27.84 2.19
CA ASP A 3 -23.12 29.08 1.59
C ASP A 3 -21.93 29.81 0.96
N PRO A 4 -21.94 30.12 -0.35
CA PRO A 4 -20.81 30.76 -1.03
C PRO A 4 -20.50 32.17 -0.51
N GLN A 5 -21.38 32.78 0.30
CA GLN A 5 -21.11 34.06 0.98
C GLN A 5 -20.58 33.89 2.41
N ARG A 6 -20.57 32.67 2.95
CA ARG A 6 -20.13 32.40 4.31
C ARG A 6 -18.67 31.99 4.33
N ASP A 7 -17.87 32.76 5.06
CA ASP A 7 -16.48 32.41 5.38
C ASP A 7 -16.41 31.01 6.02
N ASN A 8 -15.59 30.14 5.45
CA ASN A 8 -15.37 28.79 5.93
C ASN A 8 -14.06 28.65 6.72
N ALA A 9 -13.40 29.76 7.07
CA ALA A 9 -12.14 29.78 7.79
C ALA A 9 -12.13 28.89 9.04
N ASP A 10 -13.24 28.83 9.79
CA ASP A 10 -13.32 28.00 11.01
C ASP A 10 -13.34 26.48 10.74
N LEU A 11 -13.67 26.07 9.50
CA LEU A 11 -13.81 24.66 9.10
C LEU A 11 -12.74 24.21 8.11
N ALA A 12 -12.16 25.14 7.35
CA ALA A 12 -11.14 24.83 6.36
C ALA A 12 -9.86 24.33 7.03
N LEU A 13 -9.23 23.30 6.43
CA LEU A 13 -7.96 22.78 6.90
C LEU A 13 -6.89 23.89 6.90
N LYS A 14 -6.01 23.84 7.90
CA LYS A 14 -4.94 24.82 8.09
C LYS A 14 -3.59 24.15 7.90
N ALA A 15 -2.78 24.71 7.02
CA ALA A 15 -1.38 24.34 6.92
C ALA A 15 -0.59 24.94 8.10
N ARG A 16 0.42 24.22 8.57
CA ARG A 16 1.32 24.69 9.63
C ARG A 16 2.74 24.78 9.08
N VAL A 17 3.39 25.92 9.27
CA VAL A 17 4.80 26.07 8.94
C VAL A 17 5.61 25.17 9.85
N ALA A 18 6.45 24.34 9.23
CA ALA A 18 7.29 23.37 9.88
C ALA A 18 8.74 23.85 9.85
N ALA A 19 9.47 23.69 10.97
CA ALA A 19 10.92 23.80 10.95
C ALA A 19 11.51 22.64 10.12
N PRO A 20 12.55 22.89 9.31
CA PRO A 20 13.27 21.83 8.60
C PRO A 20 13.79 20.78 9.59
N LEU A 21 13.75 19.51 9.20
CA LEU A 21 14.48 18.45 9.90
C LEU A 21 15.89 18.35 9.34
N ASP A 22 16.83 17.90 10.18
CA ASP A 22 18.15 17.52 9.70
C ASP A 22 18.05 16.33 8.74
N ARG A 23 19.05 16.21 7.86
CA ARG A 23 19.07 15.11 6.88
C ARG A 23 19.14 13.77 7.61
N ALA A 24 18.24 12.89 7.21
CA ALA A 24 18.16 11.53 7.71
C ALA A 24 19.34 10.63 7.29
N SER A 25 19.67 9.67 8.16
CA SER A 25 20.41 8.46 7.78
C SER A 25 19.53 7.52 6.96
N SER A 26 20.17 6.64 6.18
CA SER A 26 19.50 5.53 5.50
C SER A 26 20.17 4.21 5.83
N VAL A 27 19.39 3.14 5.84
CA VAL A 27 19.89 1.75 5.93
C VAL A 27 19.79 1.14 4.52
N ARG A 28 20.61 0.12 4.25
CA ARG A 28 20.54 -0.57 2.96
C ARG A 28 20.69 -2.07 3.14
N ILE A 29 19.61 -2.76 2.83
CA ILE A 29 19.53 -4.21 2.76
C ILE A 29 19.60 -4.58 1.27
N PRO A 30 20.53 -5.47 0.86
CA PRO A 30 20.58 -5.96 -0.51
C PRO A 30 19.24 -6.56 -0.93
N LEU A 31 18.87 -6.40 -2.20
CA LEU A 31 17.60 -6.93 -2.71
C LEU A 31 17.50 -8.45 -2.53
N ALA A 32 18.61 -9.16 -2.69
CA ALA A 32 18.66 -10.62 -2.52
C ALA A 32 18.35 -11.09 -1.08
N ASP A 33 18.51 -10.21 -0.09
CA ASP A 33 18.28 -10.51 1.32
C ASP A 33 16.94 -9.92 1.81
N THR A 34 16.15 -9.31 0.91
CA THR A 34 14.94 -8.59 1.30
C THR A 34 13.78 -9.56 1.55
N VAL A 35 13.17 -9.45 2.73
CA VAL A 35 11.86 -10.01 3.08
C VAL A 35 10.96 -8.85 3.49
N LEU A 36 9.96 -8.57 2.64
CA LEU A 36 9.00 -7.50 2.87
C LEU A 36 7.94 -7.92 3.90
N TYR A 37 7.58 -7.00 4.78
CA TYR A 37 6.54 -7.19 5.78
C TYR A 37 5.52 -6.06 5.71
N GLU A 38 4.38 -6.32 5.09
CA GLU A 38 3.30 -5.35 4.92
C GLU A 38 2.50 -5.21 6.23
N LEU A 39 2.40 -4.00 6.77
CA LEU A 39 1.70 -3.76 8.02
C LEU A 39 0.98 -2.42 8.07
N HIS A 40 -0.07 -2.36 8.88
CA HIS A 40 -0.76 -1.12 9.22
C HIS A 40 -0.26 -0.61 10.58
N VAL A 41 0.28 0.62 10.66
CA VAL A 41 0.84 1.23 11.89
C VAL A 41 -0.11 1.07 13.10
N LYS A 42 -1.37 1.46 12.93
CA LYS A 42 -2.41 1.27 13.97
C LYS A 42 -2.65 -0.19 14.33
N GLY A 43 -3.10 -1.01 13.36
CA GLY A 43 -3.48 -2.41 13.60
C GLY A 43 -2.38 -3.23 14.25
N PHE A 44 -1.13 -3.00 13.86
CA PHE A 44 0.01 -3.79 14.31
C PHE A 44 0.21 -3.77 15.83
N THR A 45 -0.04 -2.63 16.46
CA THR A 45 0.21 -2.46 17.91
C THR A 45 -1.02 -2.13 18.73
N LYS A 46 -2.19 -1.92 18.11
CA LYS A 46 -3.40 -1.45 18.84
C LYS A 46 -3.81 -2.38 19.98
N LEU A 47 -3.61 -3.68 19.81
CA LEU A 47 -3.94 -4.71 20.80
C LEU A 47 -2.68 -5.40 21.39
N HIS A 48 -1.49 -4.85 21.15
CA HIS A 48 -0.24 -5.50 21.55
C HIS A 48 -0.01 -5.35 23.08
N PRO A 49 0.02 -6.44 23.85
CA PRO A 49 0.06 -6.37 25.31
C PRO A 49 1.37 -5.77 25.85
N GLY A 50 2.49 -6.04 25.16
CA GLY A 50 3.82 -5.51 25.50
C GLY A 50 4.07 -4.05 25.13
N VAL A 51 3.10 -3.35 24.52
CA VAL A 51 3.19 -1.91 24.22
C VAL A 51 2.31 -1.16 25.22
N PRO A 52 2.80 -0.09 25.89
CA PRO A 52 2.00 0.75 26.77
C PRO A 52 0.75 1.29 26.07
N GLU A 53 -0.40 1.30 26.76
CA GLU A 53 -1.70 1.63 26.16
C GLU A 53 -1.70 2.97 25.41
N ALA A 54 -1.03 3.99 25.96
CA ALA A 54 -0.91 5.32 25.35
C ALA A 54 -0.16 5.35 24.02
N LEU A 55 0.69 4.34 23.74
CA LEU A 55 1.47 4.22 22.51
C LEU A 55 0.85 3.23 21.50
N ARG A 56 -0.19 2.48 21.91
CA ARG A 56 -0.77 1.44 21.07
C ARG A 56 -1.45 2.02 19.84
N GLY A 57 -1.00 1.56 18.68
CA GLY A 57 -1.50 1.95 17.37
C GLY A 57 -0.92 3.26 16.85
N THR A 58 0.27 3.65 17.33
CA THR A 58 0.97 4.87 16.91
C THR A 58 2.36 4.56 16.33
N TYR A 59 3.00 5.56 15.73
CA TYR A 59 4.40 5.47 15.26
C TYR A 59 5.35 5.09 16.42
N ALA A 60 5.22 5.74 17.58
CA ALA A 60 5.98 5.38 18.79
C ALA A 60 5.69 3.95 19.27
N GLY A 61 4.46 3.47 19.13
CA GLY A 61 4.11 2.07 19.39
C GLY A 61 4.84 1.09 18.49
N LEU A 62 4.93 1.39 17.19
CA LEU A 62 5.65 0.57 16.21
C LEU A 62 7.16 0.56 16.48
N ALA A 63 7.72 1.66 17.01
CA ALA A 63 9.11 1.77 17.41
C ALA A 63 9.43 1.15 18.78
N HIS A 64 8.42 0.63 19.50
CA HIS A 64 8.62 0.15 20.86
C HIS A 64 9.52 -1.10 20.90
N PRO A 65 10.41 -1.27 21.91
CA PRO A 65 11.33 -2.41 21.96
C PRO A 65 10.67 -3.79 21.85
N ALA A 66 9.47 -3.98 22.44
CA ALA A 66 8.73 -5.23 22.34
C ALA A 66 8.33 -5.59 20.90
N VAL A 67 8.07 -4.58 20.07
CA VAL A 67 7.74 -4.74 18.64
C VAL A 67 9.00 -5.03 17.85
N ILE A 68 10.06 -4.25 18.07
CA ILE A 68 11.35 -4.45 17.39
C ILE A 68 11.90 -5.87 17.65
N ASP A 69 11.88 -6.31 18.91
CA ASP A 69 12.30 -7.66 19.31
C ASP A 69 11.45 -8.75 18.65
N TYR A 70 10.15 -8.53 18.50
CA TYR A 70 9.27 -9.43 17.74
C TYR A 70 9.67 -9.50 16.24
N LEU A 71 9.84 -8.35 15.58
CA LEU A 71 10.19 -8.29 14.16
C LEU A 71 11.57 -8.94 13.88
N GLN A 72 12.53 -8.76 14.79
CA GLN A 72 13.86 -9.37 14.70
C GLN A 72 13.78 -10.89 14.81
N ARG A 73 12.94 -11.42 15.71
CA ARG A 73 12.71 -12.87 15.81
C ARG A 73 11.98 -13.44 14.60
N LEU A 74 11.06 -12.67 14.01
CA LEU A 74 10.36 -13.09 12.79
C LEU A 74 11.32 -13.19 11.60
N GLY A 75 12.36 -12.36 11.56
CA GLY A 75 13.42 -12.40 10.55
C GLY A 75 13.06 -11.65 9.25
N VAL A 76 12.05 -10.79 9.29
CA VAL A 76 11.76 -9.84 8.20
C VAL A 76 12.84 -8.76 8.16
N THR A 77 12.99 -8.08 7.03
CA THR A 77 14.08 -7.09 6.86
C THR A 77 13.57 -5.69 6.56
N THR A 78 12.45 -5.59 5.85
CA THR A 78 11.96 -4.33 5.30
C THR A 78 10.47 -4.21 5.59
N LEU A 79 10.10 -3.19 6.37
CA LEU A 79 8.72 -2.94 6.76
C LEU A 79 8.04 -2.09 5.67
N SER A 80 6.96 -2.58 5.08
CA SER A 80 6.13 -1.86 4.12
C SER A 80 4.90 -1.33 4.86
N LEU A 81 4.91 -0.04 5.19
CA LEU A 81 3.82 0.59 5.94
C LEU A 81 2.69 0.96 4.98
N LEU A 82 1.46 0.55 5.29
CA LEU A 82 0.25 1.10 4.66
C LEU A 82 0.23 2.64 4.76
N PRO A 83 -0.57 3.34 3.93
CA PRO A 83 -0.47 4.79 3.75
C PRO A 83 -0.38 5.60 5.05
N VAL A 84 0.72 6.33 5.16
CA VAL A 84 1.02 7.26 6.28
C VAL A 84 0.93 8.72 5.88
N HIS A 85 0.68 9.03 4.60
CA HIS A 85 0.41 10.41 4.17
C HIS A 85 -0.85 10.95 4.86
N TYR A 86 -0.90 12.27 5.07
CA TYR A 86 -2.08 12.93 5.61
C TYR A 86 -3.27 12.68 4.69
N ARG A 87 -4.30 12.04 5.25
CA ARG A 87 -5.47 11.53 4.53
C ARG A 87 -6.77 12.03 5.12
N LEU A 88 -7.87 11.85 4.39
CA LEU A 88 -9.23 12.08 4.89
C LEU A 88 -10.07 10.81 4.77
N SER A 89 -11.08 10.67 5.63
CA SER A 89 -12.14 9.69 5.38
C SER A 89 -13.07 10.23 4.30
N GLU A 90 -13.49 9.37 3.39
CA GLU A 90 -14.44 9.67 2.34
C GLU A 90 -15.79 10.09 2.92
N SER A 91 -16.49 10.97 2.20
CA SER A 91 -17.75 11.55 2.66
C SER A 91 -18.85 10.50 2.86
N HIS A 92 -18.85 9.41 2.08
CA HIS A 92 -19.84 8.33 2.17
C HIS A 92 -19.68 7.44 3.41
N LEU A 93 -18.48 7.39 4.01
CA LEU A 93 -18.25 6.60 5.23
C LEU A 93 -18.86 7.26 6.47
N ARG A 94 -18.91 8.60 6.50
CA ARG A 94 -19.36 9.35 7.69
C ARG A 94 -20.82 9.04 8.10
N PRO A 95 -21.83 9.02 7.19
CA PRO A 95 -23.19 8.62 7.55
C PRO A 95 -23.31 7.19 8.07
N LEU A 96 -22.34 6.32 7.75
CA LEU A 96 -22.29 4.93 8.21
C LEU A 96 -21.56 4.77 9.56
N GLY A 97 -20.96 5.84 10.08
CA GLY A 97 -20.11 5.78 11.28
C GLY A 97 -18.76 5.09 11.07
N LEU A 98 -18.35 4.91 9.81
CA LEU A 98 -17.11 4.27 9.40
C LEU A 98 -16.00 5.29 9.15
N VAL A 99 -14.74 4.84 9.05
CA VAL A 99 -13.58 5.70 8.86
C VAL A 99 -12.58 5.06 7.91
N ASN A 100 -11.87 5.83 7.09
CA ASN A 100 -10.85 5.22 6.24
C ASN A 100 -9.69 4.66 7.08
N TYR A 101 -9.69 3.34 7.25
CA TYR A 101 -8.74 2.60 8.05
C TYR A 101 -7.41 2.51 7.31
N TRP A 102 -7.38 1.92 6.11
CA TRP A 102 -6.14 1.68 5.35
C TRP A 102 -5.36 2.94 5.02
N GLY A 103 -6.07 3.96 4.54
CA GLY A 103 -5.54 5.29 4.33
C GLY A 103 -5.29 5.72 2.89
N TYR A 104 -5.76 4.94 1.91
CA TYR A 104 -5.68 5.23 0.48
C TYR A 104 -6.60 6.37 0.04
N ASN A 105 -6.45 7.55 0.65
CA ASN A 105 -7.22 8.74 0.34
C ASN A 105 -6.45 10.01 0.75
N THR A 106 -5.30 10.21 0.09
CA THR A 106 -4.30 11.21 0.49
C THR A 106 -4.75 12.64 0.11
N LEU A 107 -4.49 13.60 1.01
CA LEU A 107 -4.58 15.04 0.72
C LEU A 107 -3.22 15.73 0.87
N GLY A 108 -2.42 15.34 1.86
CA GLY A 108 -1.12 15.97 2.15
C GLY A 108 0.05 15.04 1.88
N PHE A 109 0.67 15.17 0.70
CA PHE A 109 1.79 14.33 0.26
C PHE A 109 3.10 14.49 1.07
N PHE A 110 3.20 15.50 1.93
CA PHE A 110 4.43 15.81 2.70
C PHE A 110 4.27 15.59 4.19
N CYS A 111 3.07 15.25 4.66
CA CYS A 111 2.77 15.24 6.08
C CYS A 111 2.46 13.81 6.53
N PRO A 112 3.10 13.29 7.58
CA PRO A 112 2.63 12.07 8.23
C PRO A 112 1.22 12.27 8.82
N ASP A 113 0.39 11.22 8.81
CA ASP A 113 -0.97 11.27 9.33
C ASP A 113 -0.93 11.39 10.87
N PRO A 114 -1.47 12.48 11.46
CA PRO A 114 -1.52 12.66 12.90
C PRO A 114 -2.38 11.61 13.61
N ARG A 115 -3.32 10.94 12.93
CA ARG A 115 -4.15 9.88 13.55
C ARG A 115 -3.35 8.64 13.95
N LEU A 116 -2.13 8.52 13.43
CA LEU A 116 -1.18 7.47 13.74
C LEU A 116 -0.09 7.95 14.72
N SER A 117 -0.22 9.15 15.29
CA SER A 117 0.67 9.70 16.31
C SER A 117 0.09 9.49 17.71
N SER A 118 0.97 9.41 18.71
CA SER A 118 0.58 9.49 20.13
C SER A 118 0.12 10.91 20.52
N THR A 119 0.42 11.90 19.69
CA THR A 119 0.10 13.32 19.86
C THR A 119 -0.62 13.88 18.63
N PRO A 120 -1.85 13.40 18.34
CA PRO A 120 -2.56 13.74 17.09
C PRO A 120 -2.85 15.24 16.92
N ASP A 121 -2.99 15.98 18.02
CA ASP A 121 -3.30 17.42 17.98
C ASP A 121 -2.06 18.31 17.78
N ASP A 122 -0.85 17.72 17.79
CA ASP A 122 0.39 18.45 17.51
C ASP A 122 1.09 17.88 16.26
N PRO A 123 0.85 18.50 15.08
CA PRO A 123 1.54 18.13 13.85
C PRO A 123 3.06 18.21 13.94
N THR A 124 3.63 19.10 14.76
CA THR A 124 5.08 19.18 14.92
C THR A 124 5.60 17.93 15.65
N ALA A 125 4.97 17.57 16.77
CA ALA A 125 5.30 16.36 17.51
C ALA A 125 5.10 15.10 16.66
N THR A 126 4.03 15.04 15.85
CA THR A 126 3.78 13.95 14.89
C THR A 126 4.94 13.74 13.92
N ARG A 127 5.50 14.82 13.36
CA ARG A 127 6.66 14.74 12.46
C ARG A 127 7.89 14.16 13.17
N HIS A 128 8.15 14.59 14.39
CA HIS A 128 9.27 14.08 15.19
C HIS A 128 9.06 12.62 15.63
N GLU A 129 7.82 12.24 15.97
CA GLU A 129 7.48 10.86 16.33
C GLU A 129 7.69 9.90 15.15
N PHE A 130 7.23 10.29 13.94
CA PHE A 130 7.49 9.50 12.72
C PHE A 130 8.99 9.37 12.46
N ARG A 131 9.74 10.47 12.56
CA ARG A 131 11.19 10.46 12.37
C ARG A 131 11.89 9.55 13.36
N ALA A 132 11.52 9.64 14.64
CA ALA A 132 12.07 8.80 15.71
C ALA A 132 11.75 7.31 15.50
N MET A 133 10.57 6.99 14.97
CA MET A 133 10.22 5.62 14.60
C MET A 133 11.16 5.06 13.53
N VAL A 134 11.40 5.81 12.45
CA VAL A 134 12.33 5.38 11.40
C VAL A 134 13.74 5.20 11.95
N GLU A 135 14.23 6.14 12.77
CA GLU A 135 15.56 6.03 13.39
C GLU A 135 15.71 4.80 14.30
N ALA A 136 14.68 4.49 15.10
CA ALA A 136 14.68 3.31 15.96
C ALA A 136 14.68 2.00 15.15
N LEU A 137 13.89 1.94 14.07
CA LEU A 137 13.85 0.79 13.16
C LEU A 137 15.19 0.62 12.42
N HIS A 138 15.79 1.72 11.96
CA HIS A 138 17.12 1.72 11.35
C HIS A 138 18.20 1.23 12.32
N ALA A 139 18.17 1.69 13.57
CA ALA A 139 19.11 1.25 14.60
C ALA A 139 18.99 -0.26 14.89
N ALA A 140 17.81 -0.84 14.68
CA ALA A 140 17.55 -2.27 14.79
C ALA A 140 17.83 -3.07 13.50
N GLY A 141 18.25 -2.40 12.42
CA GLY A 141 18.64 -3.02 11.14
C GLY A 141 17.50 -3.21 10.15
N PHE A 142 16.34 -2.56 10.34
CA PHE A 142 15.23 -2.61 9.39
C PHE A 142 15.28 -1.47 8.38
N GLU A 143 14.78 -1.72 7.19
CA GLU A 143 14.37 -0.68 6.25
C GLU A 143 12.89 -0.34 6.43
N VAL A 144 12.52 0.90 6.08
CA VAL A 144 11.15 1.40 6.06
C VAL A 144 10.78 1.82 4.64
N VAL A 145 9.80 1.12 4.07
CA VAL A 145 9.16 1.44 2.79
C VAL A 145 7.76 1.98 3.08
N LEU A 146 7.36 3.02 2.36
CA LEU A 146 6.01 3.58 2.48
C LEU A 146 5.14 3.18 1.29
N ASP A 147 3.93 2.72 1.58
CA ASP A 147 2.86 2.66 0.60
C ASP A 147 2.37 4.10 0.31
N VAL A 148 2.48 4.51 -0.95
CA VAL A 148 2.26 5.90 -1.37
C VAL A 148 1.22 5.99 -2.49
N VAL A 149 0.26 6.88 -2.24
CA VAL A 149 -0.81 7.20 -3.19
C VAL A 149 -0.50 8.54 -3.85
N TYR A 150 -0.05 8.48 -5.10
CA TYR A 150 0.12 9.66 -5.96
C TYR A 150 -0.80 9.64 -7.18
N ASN A 151 -1.64 8.60 -7.30
CA ASN A 151 -2.50 8.40 -8.46
C ASN A 151 -3.83 9.18 -8.36
N HIS A 152 -4.32 9.46 -7.15
CA HIS A 152 -5.53 10.24 -6.89
C HIS A 152 -5.43 11.05 -5.58
N THR A 153 -6.44 11.85 -5.27
CA THR A 153 -6.53 12.64 -4.02
C THR A 153 -7.89 12.49 -3.32
N ALA A 154 -7.95 12.94 -2.07
CA ALA A 154 -9.17 13.05 -1.27
C ALA A 154 -10.21 14.06 -1.77
N GLU A 155 -9.95 14.75 -2.87
CA GLU A 155 -10.94 15.64 -3.50
C GLU A 155 -11.93 14.89 -4.41
N ALA A 156 -11.84 13.55 -4.50
CA ALA A 156 -12.79 12.65 -5.16
C ALA A 156 -13.20 13.09 -6.59
N GLY A 157 -14.37 12.68 -7.07
CA GLY A 157 -14.88 12.98 -8.40
C GLY A 157 -15.50 14.37 -8.52
N ASP A 158 -16.37 14.57 -9.51
CA ASP A 158 -16.89 15.91 -9.84
C ASP A 158 -17.72 16.54 -8.69
N ASP A 159 -18.37 15.70 -7.88
CA ASP A 159 -19.13 16.07 -6.67
C ASP A 159 -18.27 16.08 -5.38
N GLY A 160 -16.97 15.83 -5.52
CA GLY A 160 -16.02 15.83 -4.43
C GLY A 160 -15.74 17.21 -3.82
N PRO A 161 -15.13 17.24 -2.63
CA PRO A 161 -14.91 18.49 -1.90
C PRO A 161 -13.79 19.32 -2.56
N LEU A 162 -13.90 20.64 -2.45
CA LEU A 162 -12.84 21.58 -2.83
C LEU A 162 -12.00 21.92 -1.59
N LEU A 163 -10.81 21.31 -1.51
CA LEU A 163 -9.95 21.33 -0.31
C LEU A 163 -8.57 21.93 -0.58
N SER A 164 -7.97 21.63 -1.73
CA SER A 164 -6.61 22.00 -2.08
C SER A 164 -6.44 22.13 -3.61
N PHE A 165 -5.97 21.09 -4.29
CA PHE A 165 -5.54 21.12 -5.69
C PHE A 165 -6.62 21.62 -6.65
N ARG A 166 -7.87 21.20 -6.46
CA ARG A 166 -9.02 21.63 -7.27
C ARG A 166 -9.23 23.14 -7.21
N GLY A 167 -9.09 23.73 -6.02
CA GLY A 167 -9.24 25.16 -5.81
C GLY A 167 -8.02 25.99 -6.24
N LEU A 168 -6.83 25.37 -6.24
CA LEU A 168 -5.59 26.02 -6.67
C LEU A 168 -5.48 26.08 -8.19
N ASP A 169 -5.58 24.93 -8.86
CA ASP A 169 -5.60 24.84 -10.33
C ASP A 169 -6.07 23.44 -10.77
N ASN A 170 -7.38 23.27 -10.91
CA ASN A 170 -7.98 21.98 -11.27
C ASN A 170 -7.42 21.37 -12.57
N ALA A 171 -7.21 22.19 -13.60
CA ALA A 171 -6.77 21.72 -14.92
C ALA A 171 -5.28 21.38 -14.97
N LEU A 172 -4.49 21.91 -14.03
CA LEU A 172 -3.08 21.58 -13.87
C LEU A 172 -2.89 20.27 -13.11
N TYR A 173 -3.64 20.06 -12.03
CA TYR A 173 -3.40 18.92 -11.12
C TYR A 173 -4.13 17.64 -11.54
N TYR A 174 -5.29 17.74 -12.18
CA TYR A 174 -6.11 16.58 -12.52
C TYR A 174 -6.20 16.35 -14.02
N ARG A 175 -6.25 15.07 -14.37
CA ARG A 175 -6.60 14.66 -15.72
C ARG A 175 -8.08 14.94 -15.96
N LEU A 176 -8.38 15.79 -16.94
CA LEU A 176 -9.75 16.15 -17.31
C LEU A 176 -10.16 15.41 -18.57
N SER A 177 -11.45 15.05 -18.64
CA SER A 177 -12.02 14.42 -19.82
C SER A 177 -11.79 15.28 -21.07
N ARG A 178 -11.33 14.64 -22.15
CA ARG A 178 -11.13 15.29 -23.45
C ARG A 178 -12.43 15.77 -24.06
N GLU A 179 -13.54 15.08 -23.78
CA GLU A 179 -14.87 15.42 -24.31
C GLU A 179 -15.50 16.58 -23.56
N ASN A 180 -15.35 16.60 -22.23
CA ASN A 180 -15.87 17.66 -21.38
C ASN A 180 -14.96 17.89 -20.18
N LYS A 181 -14.23 19.01 -20.21
CA LYS A 181 -13.29 19.40 -19.14
C LYS A 181 -13.94 19.72 -17.80
N ALA A 182 -15.27 19.72 -17.70
CA ALA A 182 -15.97 19.78 -16.42
C ALA A 182 -15.82 18.48 -15.60
N HIS A 183 -15.44 17.37 -16.24
CA HIS A 183 -15.29 16.06 -15.62
C HIS A 183 -13.83 15.62 -15.54
N THR A 184 -13.51 14.90 -14.48
CA THR A 184 -12.19 14.27 -14.30
C THR A 184 -12.13 12.88 -14.96
N GLU A 185 -10.95 12.48 -15.44
CA GLU A 185 -10.68 11.08 -15.81
C GLU A 185 -10.50 10.28 -14.51
N ASN A 186 -11.24 9.17 -14.35
CA ASN A 186 -11.21 8.33 -13.14
C ASN A 186 -10.55 6.98 -13.41
N TRP A 187 -9.25 6.97 -13.66
CA TRP A 187 -8.47 5.74 -13.88
C TRP A 187 -7.98 5.08 -12.58
N SER A 188 -8.15 5.75 -11.45
CA SER A 188 -7.91 5.20 -10.11
C SER A 188 -9.12 4.43 -9.55
N GLY A 189 -10.34 4.81 -9.96
CA GLY A 189 -11.58 4.36 -9.33
C GLY A 189 -12.02 5.21 -8.15
N CYS A 190 -11.20 6.18 -7.72
CA CYS A 190 -11.42 7.01 -6.55
C CYS A 190 -12.03 8.39 -6.89
N GLY A 191 -12.44 8.59 -8.14
CA GLY A 191 -13.16 9.77 -8.62
C GLY A 191 -12.30 10.70 -9.46
N ASN A 192 -11.01 10.84 -9.17
CA ASN A 192 -10.07 11.64 -9.95
C ASN A 192 -8.78 10.88 -10.27
N THR A 193 -7.98 11.41 -11.18
CA THR A 193 -6.61 10.94 -11.47
C THR A 193 -5.68 12.14 -11.55
N LEU A 194 -4.58 12.10 -10.79
CA LEU A 194 -3.57 13.15 -10.79
C LEU A 194 -2.80 13.17 -12.13
N ASP A 195 -2.62 14.33 -12.75
CA ASP A 195 -1.95 14.44 -14.05
C ASP A 195 -0.43 14.49 -13.91
N VAL A 196 0.18 13.36 -13.55
CA VAL A 196 1.63 13.26 -13.34
C VAL A 196 2.43 13.60 -14.61
N TYR A 197 1.81 13.52 -15.80
CA TYR A 197 2.42 13.97 -17.06
C TYR A 197 2.72 15.48 -17.08
N HIS A 198 1.95 16.29 -16.35
CA HIS A 198 2.18 17.72 -16.25
C HIS A 198 3.48 18.01 -15.46
N PRO A 199 4.40 18.86 -15.96
CA PRO A 199 5.72 19.06 -15.34
C PRO A 199 5.69 19.48 -13.87
N ARG A 200 4.70 20.29 -13.46
CA ARG A 200 4.55 20.73 -12.06
C ARG A 200 4.02 19.64 -11.15
N VAL A 201 3.26 18.68 -11.69
CA VAL A 201 2.78 17.54 -10.93
C VAL A 201 3.88 16.48 -10.83
N THR A 202 4.63 16.23 -11.91
CA THR A 202 5.89 15.45 -11.83
C THR A 202 6.81 16.04 -10.76
N GLN A 203 7.02 17.36 -10.75
CA GLN A 203 7.83 18.02 -9.73
C GLN A 203 7.28 17.80 -8.32
N LEU A 204 5.97 18.00 -8.11
CA LEU A 204 5.31 17.80 -6.81
C LEU A 204 5.57 16.39 -6.26
N VAL A 205 5.38 15.35 -7.08
CA VAL A 205 5.58 13.96 -6.69
C VAL A 205 7.05 13.70 -6.36
N LEU A 206 7.99 14.14 -7.22
CA LEU A 206 9.42 13.96 -6.97
C LEU A 206 9.90 14.71 -5.72
N ASP A 207 9.40 15.92 -5.47
CA ASP A 207 9.73 16.70 -4.28
C ASP A 207 9.20 16.01 -3.02
N SER A 208 8.00 15.43 -3.07
CA SER A 208 7.45 14.62 -1.97
C SER A 208 8.31 13.37 -1.72
N LEU A 209 8.68 12.61 -2.75
CA LEU A 209 9.56 11.45 -2.60
C LEU A 209 10.91 11.85 -1.98
N ARG A 210 11.52 12.94 -2.45
CA ARG A 210 12.79 13.47 -1.89
C ARG A 210 12.62 13.88 -0.44
N HIS A 211 11.49 14.48 -0.08
CA HIS A 211 11.21 14.88 1.29
C HIS A 211 11.16 13.66 2.22
N TRP A 212 10.45 12.60 1.84
CA TRP A 212 10.38 11.36 2.63
C TRP A 212 11.73 10.67 2.78
N VAL A 213 12.54 10.59 1.70
CA VAL A 213 13.89 10.01 1.79
C VAL A 213 14.84 10.92 2.59
N GLY A 214 14.82 12.23 2.31
CA GLY A 214 15.80 13.18 2.82
C GLY A 214 15.58 13.62 4.27
N GLU A 215 14.34 13.92 4.65
CA GLU A 215 14.00 14.39 6.00
C GLU A 215 13.59 13.26 6.92
N TYR A 216 12.82 12.28 6.42
CA TYR A 216 12.29 11.20 7.26
C TYR A 216 13.12 9.92 7.25
N GLY A 217 14.02 9.74 6.28
CA GLY A 217 14.89 8.56 6.18
C GLY A 217 14.19 7.33 5.62
N VAL A 218 13.09 7.52 4.88
CA VAL A 218 12.41 6.43 4.18
C VAL A 218 13.36 5.79 3.17
N ASP A 219 13.42 4.46 3.15
CA ASP A 219 14.36 3.69 2.32
C ASP A 219 13.75 3.30 0.96
N GLY A 220 12.45 3.48 0.78
CA GLY A 220 11.77 3.22 -0.48
C GLY A 220 10.26 3.40 -0.44
N PHE A 221 9.62 3.07 -1.56
CA PHE A 221 8.20 3.30 -1.78
C PHE A 221 7.55 2.12 -2.48
N ARG A 222 6.35 1.74 -2.04
CA ARG A 222 5.38 0.96 -2.82
C ARG A 222 4.34 1.91 -3.39
N PHE A 223 4.26 2.01 -4.71
CA PHE A 223 3.36 2.90 -5.41
C PHE A 223 2.03 2.20 -5.66
N ASP A 224 0.98 2.72 -5.05
CA ASP A 224 -0.40 2.35 -5.32
C ASP A 224 -0.83 2.76 -6.74
N LEU A 225 -1.54 1.88 -7.43
CA LEU A 225 -1.99 2.02 -8.82
C LEU A 225 -0.94 2.69 -9.72
N ALA A 226 0.28 2.13 -9.68
CA ALA A 226 1.49 2.76 -10.20
C ALA A 226 1.46 3.14 -11.68
N PRO A 227 0.68 2.51 -12.59
CA PRO A 227 0.66 2.92 -13.99
C PRO A 227 0.22 4.36 -14.19
N VAL A 228 -0.54 4.96 -13.26
CA VAL A 228 -0.91 6.39 -13.32
C VAL A 228 0.33 7.30 -13.41
N LEU A 229 1.44 6.92 -12.76
CA LEU A 229 2.71 7.66 -12.80
C LEU A 229 3.35 7.68 -14.21
N GLY A 230 3.03 6.68 -15.02
CA GLY A 230 3.50 6.52 -16.40
C GLY A 230 2.51 6.99 -17.45
N ARG A 231 1.32 7.48 -17.06
CA ARG A 231 0.28 7.87 -18.01
C ARG A 231 0.70 9.10 -18.81
N THR A 232 0.52 9.00 -20.11
CA THR A 232 0.63 10.09 -21.08
C THR A 232 -0.68 10.23 -21.84
N ASP A 233 -0.73 11.17 -22.78
CA ASP A 233 -1.84 11.26 -23.74
C ASP A 233 -2.09 9.99 -24.57
N ARG A 234 -1.09 9.09 -24.65
CA ARG A 234 -1.13 7.85 -25.44
C ARG A 234 -1.29 6.58 -24.58
N GLY A 235 -1.48 6.72 -23.28
CA GLY A 235 -1.49 5.61 -22.32
C GLY A 235 -0.19 5.52 -21.52
N PHE A 236 0.01 4.38 -20.86
CA PHE A 236 1.21 4.11 -20.06
C PHE A 236 2.47 4.06 -20.93
N ASP A 237 3.50 4.77 -20.51
CA ASP A 237 4.83 4.76 -21.12
C ASP A 237 5.89 4.55 -20.00
N PRO A 238 6.68 3.46 -20.02
CA PRO A 238 7.77 3.26 -19.06
C PRO A 238 8.91 4.28 -19.21
N HIS A 239 8.91 5.06 -20.29
CA HIS A 239 9.86 6.15 -20.53
C HIS A 239 9.20 7.53 -20.34
N SER A 240 8.08 7.61 -19.61
CA SER A 240 7.42 8.87 -19.30
C SER A 240 8.38 9.89 -18.65
N PRO A 241 8.10 11.21 -18.76
CA PRO A 241 8.91 12.24 -18.12
C PRO A 241 9.13 12.00 -16.62
N PHE A 242 8.13 11.49 -15.92
CA PHE A 242 8.23 11.12 -14.51
C PHE A 242 9.28 10.03 -14.27
N PHE A 243 9.20 8.91 -14.98
CA PHE A 243 10.16 7.82 -14.79
C PHE A 243 11.57 8.24 -15.19
N MET A 244 11.73 9.03 -16.24
CA MET A 244 13.03 9.57 -16.64
C MET A 244 13.61 10.48 -15.54
N ALA A 245 12.81 11.39 -14.99
CA ALA A 245 13.24 12.30 -13.93
C ALA A 245 13.55 11.56 -12.61
N LEU A 246 12.72 10.58 -12.23
CA LEU A 246 12.98 9.68 -11.10
C LEU A 246 14.27 8.88 -11.30
N SER A 247 14.53 8.45 -12.53
CA SER A 247 15.64 7.57 -12.85
C SER A 247 17.01 8.21 -12.60
N GLN A 248 17.14 9.50 -12.93
CA GLN A 248 18.38 10.26 -12.80
C GLN A 248 18.56 10.91 -11.43
N ASP A 249 17.52 10.92 -10.59
CA ASP A 249 17.55 11.65 -9.33
C ASP A 249 18.58 11.06 -8.35
N PRO A 250 19.58 11.84 -7.90
CA PRO A 250 20.67 11.30 -7.10
C PRO A 250 20.26 10.85 -5.69
N LEU A 251 19.17 11.40 -5.14
CA LEU A 251 18.65 10.98 -3.84
C LEU A 251 17.78 9.72 -4.00
N LEU A 252 16.88 9.71 -4.99
CA LEU A 252 15.91 8.63 -5.19
C LEU A 252 16.50 7.41 -5.91
N ALA A 253 17.64 7.55 -6.61
CA ALA A 253 18.31 6.44 -7.28
C ALA A 253 18.73 5.30 -6.34
N ARG A 254 18.76 5.54 -5.02
CA ARG A 254 19.09 4.56 -4.00
C ARG A 254 17.88 3.94 -3.30
N ALA A 255 16.68 4.53 -3.47
CA ALA A 255 15.47 4.05 -2.83
C ALA A 255 14.97 2.76 -3.49
N LYS A 256 14.37 1.86 -2.70
CA LYS A 256 13.59 0.75 -3.25
C LYS A 256 12.31 1.29 -3.89
N LEU A 257 12.01 0.84 -5.11
CA LEU A 257 10.81 1.26 -5.84
C LEU A 257 9.99 0.01 -6.14
N ILE A 258 8.81 -0.10 -5.55
CA ILE A 258 7.89 -1.23 -5.71
C ILE A 258 6.62 -0.68 -6.37
N ALA A 259 6.13 -1.29 -7.44
CA ALA A 259 4.90 -0.89 -8.09
C ALA A 259 3.79 -1.91 -7.82
N GLU A 260 2.57 -1.42 -7.60
CA GLU A 260 1.36 -2.13 -7.99
C GLU A 260 1.16 -1.93 -9.51
N PRO A 261 1.44 -2.93 -10.35
CA PRO A 261 1.60 -2.71 -11.78
C PRO A 261 0.27 -2.77 -12.55
N TRP A 262 -0.80 -2.24 -11.96
CA TRP A 262 -2.10 -2.10 -12.60
C TRP A 262 -2.84 -0.85 -12.12
N ASP A 263 -3.69 -0.31 -12.99
CA ASP A 263 -4.75 0.66 -12.64
C ASP A 263 -6.06 0.22 -13.33
N ILE A 264 -7.18 0.91 -13.09
CA ILE A 264 -8.47 0.55 -13.70
C ILE A 264 -8.72 1.24 -15.05
N GLY A 265 -7.80 2.08 -15.51
CA GLY A 265 -7.89 2.80 -16.77
C GLY A 265 -7.66 1.91 -18.00
N PRO A 266 -7.93 2.42 -19.22
CA PRO A 266 -7.68 1.67 -20.45
C PRO A 266 -6.23 1.20 -20.57
N GLY A 267 -6.02 -0.10 -20.76
CA GLY A 267 -4.68 -0.68 -20.78
C GLY A 267 -3.94 -0.57 -19.44
N GLY A 268 -4.65 -0.58 -18.31
CA GLY A 268 -4.06 -0.41 -16.98
C GLY A 268 -3.16 -1.55 -16.52
N TYR A 269 -3.33 -2.77 -17.02
CA TYR A 269 -2.49 -3.91 -16.61
C TYR A 269 -1.10 -3.87 -17.24
N GLN A 270 -0.07 -3.62 -16.41
CA GLN A 270 1.32 -3.36 -16.81
C GLN A 270 2.35 -4.24 -16.08
N LEU A 271 1.95 -5.41 -15.57
CA LEU A 271 2.86 -6.36 -14.94
C LEU A 271 4.02 -6.72 -15.88
N GLY A 272 5.25 -6.57 -15.39
CA GLY A 272 6.50 -6.77 -16.12
C GLY A 272 6.86 -5.63 -17.08
N ARG A 273 6.21 -4.46 -16.99
CA ARG A 273 6.44 -3.36 -17.94
C ARG A 273 7.02 -2.10 -17.31
N PHE A 274 7.30 -2.10 -16.01
CA PHE A 274 7.95 -0.95 -15.37
C PHE A 274 9.45 -0.88 -15.69
N PRO A 275 10.09 0.30 -15.54
CA PRO A 275 11.52 0.46 -15.72
C PRO A 275 12.33 -0.53 -14.86
N GLY A 276 13.48 -1.00 -15.36
CA GLY A 276 14.17 -2.17 -14.81
C GLY A 276 14.64 -2.12 -13.34
N ARG A 277 14.56 -0.96 -12.67
CA ARG A 277 14.86 -0.82 -11.23
C ARG A 277 13.65 -1.10 -10.32
N PHE A 278 12.44 -1.14 -10.88
CA PHE A 278 11.23 -1.37 -10.11
C PHE A 278 11.12 -2.86 -9.75
N LEU A 279 10.71 -3.11 -8.51
CA LEU A 279 10.08 -4.36 -8.14
C LEU A 279 8.58 -4.21 -8.43
N GLU A 280 7.89 -5.31 -8.70
CA GLU A 280 6.47 -5.28 -9.01
C GLU A 280 5.75 -6.35 -8.21
N TRP A 281 4.62 -5.97 -7.59
CA TRP A 281 3.68 -6.94 -7.04
C TRP A 281 3.23 -7.91 -8.12
N ASN A 282 3.48 -9.20 -7.90
CA ASN A 282 3.16 -10.25 -8.83
C ASN A 282 1.82 -10.91 -8.46
N ASP A 283 0.71 -10.32 -8.91
CA ASP A 283 -0.64 -10.90 -8.74
C ASP A 283 -0.78 -12.27 -9.39
N ARG A 284 -0.09 -12.53 -10.50
CA ARG A 284 -0.06 -13.87 -11.10
C ARG A 284 0.59 -14.89 -10.19
N TYR A 285 1.65 -14.52 -9.45
CA TYR A 285 2.21 -15.38 -8.41
C TYR A 285 1.15 -15.71 -7.36
N ARG A 286 0.49 -14.68 -6.80
CA ARG A 286 -0.58 -14.83 -5.81
C ARG A 286 -1.68 -15.78 -6.28
N ASP A 287 -2.23 -15.51 -7.46
CA ASP A 287 -3.39 -16.22 -7.99
C ASP A 287 -3.04 -17.66 -8.38
N ASP A 288 -1.92 -17.87 -9.07
CA ASP A 288 -1.48 -19.21 -9.45
C ASP A 288 -1.17 -20.07 -8.21
N LEU A 289 -0.53 -19.51 -7.17
CA LEU A 289 -0.25 -20.27 -5.94
C LEU A 289 -1.55 -20.72 -5.26
N ARG A 290 -2.51 -19.80 -5.11
CA ARG A 290 -3.83 -20.09 -4.53
C ARG A 290 -4.58 -21.13 -5.36
N ARG A 291 -4.59 -20.97 -6.68
CA ARG A 291 -5.21 -21.93 -7.61
C ARG A 291 -4.56 -23.30 -7.55
N PHE A 292 -3.24 -23.39 -7.48
CA PHE A 292 -2.52 -24.65 -7.36
C PHE A 292 -2.87 -25.39 -6.06
N TRP A 293 -2.76 -24.72 -4.92
CA TRP A 293 -2.94 -25.37 -3.61
C TRP A 293 -4.40 -25.59 -3.22
N LEU A 294 -5.27 -24.61 -3.51
CA LEU A 294 -6.64 -24.56 -2.99
C LEU A 294 -7.66 -25.07 -4.01
N ARG A 295 -7.53 -24.67 -5.27
CA ARG A 295 -8.49 -25.02 -6.34
C ARG A 295 -8.07 -26.28 -7.12
N ARG A 296 -6.78 -26.59 -7.15
CA ARG A 296 -6.16 -27.69 -7.90
C ARG A 296 -6.47 -27.65 -9.40
N ASP A 297 -6.63 -26.46 -9.95
CA ASP A 297 -6.95 -26.20 -11.35
C ASP A 297 -5.78 -25.57 -12.14
N LEU A 298 -4.59 -25.51 -11.53
CA LEU A 298 -3.35 -25.04 -12.15
C LEU A 298 -2.36 -26.20 -12.37
N GLY A 299 -1.67 -26.21 -13.51
CA GLY A 299 -0.67 -27.21 -13.85
C GLY A 299 0.66 -27.05 -13.12
N ARG A 300 1.43 -28.13 -13.02
CA ARG A 300 2.78 -28.11 -12.41
C ARG A 300 3.77 -27.21 -13.17
N GLY A 301 3.57 -27.05 -14.48
CA GLY A 301 4.40 -26.17 -15.30
C GLY A 301 4.21 -24.69 -14.98
N ASP A 302 2.98 -24.27 -14.66
CA ASP A 302 2.69 -22.92 -14.19
C ASP A 302 3.31 -22.67 -12.82
N LEU A 303 3.15 -23.61 -11.88
CA LEU A 303 3.82 -23.52 -10.58
C LEU A 303 5.35 -23.41 -10.74
N ALA A 304 5.96 -24.20 -11.63
CA ALA A 304 7.39 -24.14 -11.87
C ALA A 304 7.84 -22.74 -12.36
N ARG A 305 7.05 -22.06 -13.19
CA ARG A 305 7.31 -20.65 -13.58
C ARG A 305 7.26 -19.70 -12.39
N ARG A 306 6.27 -19.85 -11.50
CA ARG A 306 6.16 -19.03 -10.28
C ARG A 306 7.37 -19.23 -9.35
N LEU A 307 7.77 -20.49 -9.14
CA LEU A 307 8.93 -20.85 -8.31
C LEU A 307 10.26 -20.30 -8.84
N THR A 308 10.36 -20.07 -10.15
CA THR A 308 11.58 -19.61 -10.85
C THR A 308 11.52 -18.13 -11.21
N GLY A 309 10.92 -17.32 -10.34
CA GLY A 309 10.94 -15.87 -10.44
C GLY A 309 10.04 -15.28 -11.52
N THR A 310 9.13 -16.07 -12.09
CA THR A 310 8.23 -15.60 -13.17
C THR A 310 9.05 -14.99 -14.32
N ALA A 311 10.12 -15.69 -14.72
CA ALA A 311 11.10 -15.19 -15.67
C ALA A 311 10.49 -14.77 -17.02
N GLU A 312 9.38 -15.38 -17.44
CA GLU A 312 8.67 -15.01 -18.67
C GLU A 312 8.10 -13.58 -18.68
N LEU A 313 7.94 -12.96 -17.51
CA LEU A 313 7.52 -11.55 -17.38
C LEU A 313 8.66 -10.63 -16.98
N PHE A 314 9.63 -11.10 -16.19
CA PHE A 314 10.63 -10.23 -15.59
C PHE A 314 12.03 -10.36 -16.18
N ASN A 315 12.33 -11.37 -17.02
CA ASN A 315 13.65 -11.57 -17.59
C ASN A 315 13.87 -10.73 -18.86
N HIS A 316 13.88 -9.41 -18.70
CA HIS A 316 14.19 -8.42 -19.73
C HIS A 316 14.83 -7.17 -19.10
N ASP A 317 15.37 -6.26 -19.91
CA ASP A 317 15.86 -4.94 -19.48
C ASP A 317 16.82 -4.94 -18.26
N GLY A 318 17.63 -5.99 -18.13
CA GLY A 318 18.60 -6.14 -17.05
C GLY A 318 17.98 -6.36 -15.66
N ARG A 319 16.70 -6.67 -15.58
CA ARG A 319 15.99 -6.97 -14.33
C ARG A 319 16.51 -8.27 -13.72
N VAL A 320 16.61 -8.26 -12.41
CA VAL A 320 16.99 -9.44 -11.62
C VAL A 320 15.75 -10.19 -11.16
N PRO A 321 15.84 -11.49 -10.80
CA PRO A 321 14.68 -12.26 -10.33
C PRO A 321 13.96 -11.63 -9.13
N GLY A 322 14.68 -10.89 -8.28
CA GLY A 322 14.11 -10.11 -7.18
C GLY A 322 13.12 -9.02 -7.60
N ALA A 323 13.04 -8.67 -8.89
CA ALA A 323 12.04 -7.74 -9.42
C ALA A 323 10.60 -8.26 -9.25
N SER A 324 10.40 -9.58 -9.13
CA SER A 324 9.11 -10.17 -8.78
C SER A 324 8.91 -10.09 -7.27
N VAL A 325 7.97 -9.27 -6.80
CA VAL A 325 7.49 -9.33 -5.42
C VAL A 325 6.43 -10.42 -5.33
N ASN A 326 6.83 -11.55 -4.76
CA ASN A 326 5.97 -12.70 -4.57
C ASN A 326 5.18 -12.53 -3.27
N PHE A 327 3.87 -12.75 -3.31
CA PHE A 327 3.01 -12.69 -2.14
C PHE A 327 1.82 -13.65 -2.28
N ILE A 328 1.28 -14.10 -1.14
CA ILE A 328 0.07 -14.93 -1.12
C ILE A 328 -1.15 -14.07 -0.81
N THR A 329 -0.96 -13.04 0.00
CA THR A 329 -1.94 -12.24 0.72
C THR A 329 -1.35 -10.85 0.89
N ALA A 330 -2.22 -9.85 0.91
CA ALA A 330 -1.91 -8.44 1.15
C ALA A 330 -3.11 -7.83 1.87
N HIS A 331 -3.05 -6.54 2.19
CA HIS A 331 -4.16 -5.81 2.77
C HIS A 331 -5.44 -5.92 1.90
N ASP A 332 -5.28 -5.96 0.57
CA ASP A 332 -6.34 -6.26 -0.38
C ASP A 332 -6.67 -7.76 -0.43
N GLY A 333 -7.94 -8.08 -0.20
CA GLY A 333 -8.44 -9.45 -0.22
C GLY A 333 -8.42 -10.11 1.15
N PHE A 334 -8.47 -11.45 1.16
CA PHE A 334 -8.37 -12.22 2.39
C PHE A 334 -6.96 -12.23 2.97
N THR A 335 -6.89 -12.33 4.31
CA THR A 335 -5.71 -12.81 5.04
C THR A 335 -5.43 -14.28 4.71
N LEU A 336 -4.26 -14.80 5.10
CA LEU A 336 -3.92 -16.21 4.87
C LEU A 336 -4.89 -17.15 5.59
N ALA A 337 -5.27 -16.84 6.83
CA ALA A 337 -6.25 -17.64 7.58
C ALA A 337 -7.62 -17.63 6.89
N ASP A 338 -8.03 -16.48 6.34
CA ASP A 338 -9.33 -16.35 5.69
C ASP A 338 -9.36 -17.00 4.31
N VAL A 339 -8.25 -17.02 3.57
CA VAL A 339 -8.17 -17.67 2.25
C VAL A 339 -8.41 -19.18 2.31
N VAL A 340 -8.14 -19.81 3.46
CA VAL A 340 -8.41 -21.24 3.72
C VAL A 340 -9.68 -21.48 4.57
N SER A 341 -10.38 -20.41 4.94
CA SER A 341 -11.56 -20.47 5.82
C SER A 341 -12.86 -20.00 5.16
N TYR A 342 -12.79 -19.23 4.08
CA TYR A 342 -13.97 -18.63 3.45
C TYR A 342 -14.02 -18.86 1.94
N GLN A 343 -15.18 -19.27 1.44
CA GLN A 343 -15.45 -19.42 0.02
C GLN A 343 -16.09 -18.16 -0.57
N GLN A 344 -16.85 -17.43 0.25
CA GLN A 344 -17.49 -16.16 -0.11
C GLN A 344 -16.92 -15.04 0.76
N ARG A 345 -16.99 -13.81 0.26
CA ARG A 345 -16.67 -12.62 1.05
C ARG A 345 -17.85 -12.22 1.94
N HIS A 346 -17.54 -11.65 3.09
CA HIS A 346 -18.48 -11.24 4.15
C HIS A 346 -18.23 -9.77 4.52
N ASN A 347 -18.32 -8.89 3.53
CA ASN A 347 -18.03 -7.45 3.64
C ASN A 347 -19.24 -6.63 4.11
N TYR A 348 -20.27 -7.28 4.69
CA TYR A 348 -21.49 -6.59 5.11
C TYR A 348 -21.24 -5.45 6.11
N ALA A 349 -20.20 -5.55 6.92
CA ALA A 349 -19.77 -4.52 7.85
C ALA A 349 -19.38 -3.19 7.17
N ASN A 350 -19.01 -3.23 5.89
CA ASN A 350 -18.60 -2.06 5.12
C ASN A 350 -19.79 -1.18 4.69
N GLY A 351 -21.03 -1.66 4.89
CA GLY A 351 -22.25 -0.90 4.57
C GLY A 351 -22.63 -0.86 3.08
N GLU A 352 -21.93 -1.59 2.22
CA GLU A 352 -22.15 -1.60 0.76
C GLU A 352 -22.94 -2.83 0.27
N HIS A 353 -23.64 -3.51 1.19
CA HIS A 353 -24.41 -4.72 0.92
C HIS A 353 -23.57 -5.83 0.25
N ASN A 354 -22.31 -5.98 0.67
CA ASN A 354 -21.36 -7.01 0.18
C ASN A 354 -21.00 -6.89 -1.32
N ARG A 355 -21.28 -5.73 -1.94
CA ARG A 355 -20.95 -5.48 -3.36
C ARG A 355 -19.47 -5.20 -3.58
N ASP A 356 -18.84 -4.60 -2.60
CA ASP A 356 -17.43 -4.23 -2.58
C ASP A 356 -16.50 -5.45 -2.44
N GLY A 357 -15.21 -5.24 -2.68
CA GLY A 357 -14.17 -6.26 -2.59
C GLY A 357 -14.03 -7.16 -3.80
N HIS A 358 -12.85 -7.77 -3.93
CA HIS A 358 -12.54 -8.60 -5.09
C HIS A 358 -13.42 -9.86 -5.15
N HIS A 359 -13.83 -10.27 -6.36
CA HIS A 359 -14.70 -11.44 -6.55
C HIS A 359 -13.91 -12.75 -6.66
N ALA A 360 -12.76 -12.74 -7.33
CA ALA A 360 -11.99 -13.95 -7.60
C ALA A 360 -10.89 -14.15 -6.54
N ASN A 361 -11.28 -14.61 -5.35
CA ASN A 361 -10.35 -14.79 -4.23
C ASN A 361 -9.44 -16.04 -4.37
N TYR A 362 -9.84 -16.99 -5.22
CA TYR A 362 -9.22 -18.32 -5.35
C TYR A 362 -9.08 -19.07 -4.02
N SER A 363 -10.03 -18.84 -3.10
CA SER A 363 -10.05 -19.41 -1.76
C SER A 363 -10.78 -20.76 -1.69
N CYS A 364 -10.64 -21.43 -0.53
CA CYS A 364 -11.31 -22.68 -0.20
C CYS A 364 -11.60 -22.69 1.31
N ASN A 365 -12.84 -22.96 1.73
CA ASN A 365 -13.20 -22.99 3.16
C ASN A 365 -12.85 -24.31 3.88
N CYS A 366 -12.27 -25.27 3.17
CA CYS A 366 -11.94 -26.61 3.65
C CYS A 366 -13.15 -27.42 4.17
N GLY A 367 -14.36 -27.13 3.67
CA GLY A 367 -15.60 -27.84 3.98
C GLY A 367 -16.56 -27.10 4.91
N VAL A 368 -16.08 -26.11 5.68
CA VAL A 368 -16.89 -25.32 6.61
C VAL A 368 -16.61 -23.83 6.39
N GLU A 369 -17.63 -23.02 6.13
CA GLU A 369 -17.46 -21.57 5.98
C GLU A 369 -17.18 -20.92 7.35
N GLY A 370 -16.06 -20.21 7.47
CA GLY A 370 -15.67 -19.49 8.68
C GLY A 370 -15.07 -20.37 9.78
N PRO A 371 -15.17 -19.95 11.06
CA PRO A 371 -14.60 -20.68 12.20
C PRO A 371 -15.13 -22.11 12.31
N SER A 372 -14.27 -23.06 12.68
CA SER A 372 -14.64 -24.48 12.84
C SER A 372 -13.85 -25.13 13.96
N GLU A 373 -14.55 -25.92 14.79
CA GLU A 373 -13.94 -26.77 15.82
C GLU A 373 -13.66 -28.20 15.34
N GLU A 374 -13.99 -28.52 14.08
CA GLU A 374 -13.75 -29.84 13.53
C GLU A 374 -12.24 -30.10 13.35
N PRO A 375 -11.64 -31.11 14.03
CA PRO A 375 -10.20 -31.32 14.01
C PRO A 375 -9.62 -31.52 12.60
N GLN A 376 -10.38 -32.20 11.73
CA GLN A 376 -10.02 -32.46 10.33
C GLN A 376 -9.95 -31.18 9.47
N VAL A 377 -10.87 -30.23 9.69
CA VAL A 377 -10.89 -28.94 8.99
C VAL A 377 -9.71 -28.09 9.44
N ARG A 378 -9.50 -27.96 10.75
CA ARG A 378 -8.37 -27.21 11.34
C ARG A 378 -7.02 -27.77 10.88
N LEU A 379 -6.88 -29.10 10.84
CA LEU A 379 -5.66 -29.75 10.36
C LEU A 379 -5.41 -29.46 8.88
N MET A 380 -6.44 -29.50 8.04
CA MET A 380 -6.32 -29.21 6.61
C MET A 380 -5.90 -27.75 6.37
N ARG A 381 -6.58 -26.79 7.02
CA ARG A 381 -6.26 -25.36 6.92
C ARG A 381 -4.80 -25.09 7.27
N ALA A 382 -4.37 -25.54 8.44
CA ALA A 382 -2.99 -25.39 8.89
C ALA A 382 -1.96 -26.04 7.93
N ARG A 383 -2.33 -27.14 7.25
CA ARG A 383 -1.49 -27.77 6.23
C ARG A 383 -1.35 -26.91 4.98
N LEU A 384 -2.46 -26.32 4.52
CA LEU A 384 -2.49 -25.47 3.33
C LEU A 384 -1.77 -24.14 3.57
N GLU A 385 -1.96 -23.51 4.74
CA GLU A 385 -1.24 -22.30 5.14
C GLU A 385 0.28 -22.53 5.11
N ARG A 386 0.76 -23.61 5.76
CA ARG A 386 2.18 -23.98 5.74
C ARG A 386 2.69 -24.31 4.34
N ALA A 387 1.90 -24.99 3.52
CA ALA A 387 2.29 -25.32 2.15
C ALA A 387 2.47 -24.04 1.30
N MET A 388 1.53 -23.11 1.38
CA MET A 388 1.61 -21.83 0.67
C MET A 388 2.77 -20.98 1.18
N LEU A 389 2.91 -20.81 2.50
CA LEU A 389 4.04 -20.07 3.11
C LEU A 389 5.39 -20.68 2.74
N THR A 390 5.52 -22.01 2.80
CA THR A 390 6.75 -22.70 2.38
C THR A 390 7.04 -22.39 0.90
N THR A 391 6.02 -22.46 0.05
CA THR A 391 6.19 -22.18 -1.39
C THR A 391 6.64 -20.74 -1.62
N LEU A 392 6.07 -19.76 -0.89
CA LEU A 392 6.51 -18.36 -0.92
C LEU A 392 7.98 -18.20 -0.54
N LEU A 393 8.39 -18.75 0.60
CA LEU A 393 9.72 -18.54 1.15
C LEU A 393 10.84 -19.26 0.39
N ILE A 394 10.53 -20.30 -0.38
CA ILE A 394 11.52 -21.02 -1.22
C ILE A 394 11.53 -20.55 -2.68
N SER A 395 10.54 -19.75 -3.10
CA SER A 395 10.45 -19.28 -4.48
C SER A 395 11.50 -18.22 -4.77
N GLN A 396 12.07 -18.26 -5.97
CA GLN A 396 12.92 -17.17 -6.44
C GLN A 396 12.08 -15.89 -6.60
N GLY A 397 12.61 -14.78 -6.11
CA GLY A 397 11.93 -13.48 -6.09
C GLY A 397 12.10 -12.80 -4.74
N THR A 398 11.41 -11.68 -4.53
CA THR A 398 11.35 -10.99 -3.23
C THR A 398 10.08 -11.42 -2.51
N PRO A 399 10.13 -12.19 -1.41
CA PRO A 399 8.93 -12.58 -0.67
C PRO A 399 8.36 -11.40 0.12
N MET A 400 7.03 -11.28 0.11
CA MET A 400 6.28 -10.36 0.98
C MET A 400 5.28 -11.14 1.83
N LEU A 401 5.31 -10.86 3.13
CA LEU A 401 4.38 -11.37 4.12
C LEU A 401 3.41 -10.26 4.56
N LEU A 402 2.13 -10.59 4.67
CA LEU A 402 1.13 -9.73 5.30
C LEU A 402 1.18 -9.92 6.81
N ALA A 403 1.25 -8.82 7.56
CA ALA A 403 1.34 -8.87 9.00
C ALA A 403 0.15 -9.60 9.65
N GLY A 404 0.49 -10.56 10.51
CA GLY A 404 -0.45 -11.38 11.24
C GLY A 404 -0.77 -12.72 10.59
N ASP A 405 -0.38 -12.95 9.33
CA ASP A 405 -0.54 -14.26 8.69
C ASP A 405 0.30 -15.33 9.37
N GLU A 406 1.44 -14.97 9.97
CA GLU A 406 2.32 -15.86 10.73
C GLU A 406 1.70 -16.40 12.02
N PHE A 407 0.61 -15.80 12.52
CA PHE A 407 -0.14 -16.27 13.68
C PHE A 407 -1.65 -16.46 13.42
N GLY A 408 -2.08 -16.42 12.16
CA GLY A 408 -3.46 -16.72 11.77
C GLY A 408 -4.45 -15.57 11.96
N ASN A 409 -4.02 -14.34 11.68
CA ASN A 409 -4.90 -13.17 11.65
C ASN A 409 -6.10 -13.39 10.70
N SER A 410 -7.28 -13.01 11.17
CA SER A 410 -8.54 -13.16 10.43
C SER A 410 -9.30 -11.83 10.46
N GLN A 411 -9.95 -11.52 9.35
CA GLN A 411 -10.88 -10.41 9.22
C GLN A 411 -12.33 -10.92 9.19
N GLY A 412 -12.57 -12.15 9.65
CA GLY A 412 -13.90 -12.75 9.69
C GLY A 412 -14.49 -12.99 8.31
N GLY A 413 -13.66 -13.15 7.28
CA GLY A 413 -14.11 -13.30 5.91
C GLY A 413 -14.47 -11.96 5.24
N ASN A 414 -14.15 -10.82 5.85
CA ASN A 414 -14.09 -9.56 5.12
C ASN A 414 -12.83 -9.58 4.23
N ASN A 415 -12.98 -9.34 2.92
CA ASN A 415 -11.86 -9.30 1.98
C ASN A 415 -11.55 -7.89 1.48
N ASN A 416 -12.10 -6.88 2.15
CA ASN A 416 -11.97 -5.47 1.81
C ASN A 416 -12.15 -4.61 3.08
N ALA A 417 -11.40 -4.90 4.14
CA ALA A 417 -11.54 -4.23 5.43
C ALA A 417 -10.91 -2.82 5.46
N TYR A 418 -11.26 -1.98 4.47
CA TYR A 418 -10.69 -0.65 4.28
C TYR A 418 -11.27 0.43 5.22
N CYS A 419 -12.45 0.20 5.81
CA CYS A 419 -13.24 1.21 6.51
C CYS A 419 -13.71 0.85 7.94
#